data_AF-A0A8S9YED2-F1
#
_entry.id   AF-A0A8S9YED2-F1
#
_cell.length_a   1.000
_cell.length_b   1.000
_cell.length_c   1.000
_cell.angle_alpha   90.00
_cell.angle_beta   90.00
_cell.angle_gamma   90.00
#
_symmetry.space_group_name_H-M   'P 1'
#
loop_
_entity.id
_entity.type
_entity.pdbx_description
1 polymer ?
#
loop_
_entity_poly.entity_id
_entity_poly.type
_entity_poly.pdbx_seq_one_letter_code
_entity_poly.pdbx_strand_id
1 'polypeptide(L)'
;MALSSEEVDKLLNFFFDEASESQTFEHFLSQVTQCFPKAYNYKVGVCIYNLLYHNILTMPAQRILALTLLNEMYRGEPFINNPFSCFIVGLCQSDSSRKKPVPPNLKISDSEKYFLSHLLVSSQVKEMLKKTPTFIVKTEFGPMADIKPATSTSVEDYKELRAAAKEILSNPSPPALQTYKPGPIRLVPPLAVGDENVSNYSHVTL
;
A
#
# COMPACT_ATOMS: atom_id res chain seq x y z
N MET A 1 5.48 -14.20 5.91
CA MET A 1 4.76 -15.36 5.34
C MET A 1 4.88 -15.30 3.83
N ALA A 2 5.36 -16.36 3.18
CA ALA A 2 5.54 -16.44 1.72
C ALA A 2 4.45 -17.32 1.08
N LEU A 3 4.42 -17.36 -0.25
CA LEU A 3 3.67 -18.38 -1.01
C LEU A 3 4.32 -19.76 -0.81
N SER A 4 3.53 -20.84 -0.90
CA SER A 4 4.05 -22.21 -0.97
C SER A 4 4.73 -22.47 -2.33
N SER A 5 5.51 -23.54 -2.45
CA SER A 5 6.11 -23.92 -3.74
C SER A 5 5.06 -24.11 -4.82
N GLU A 6 3.98 -24.82 -4.52
CA GLU A 6 2.87 -25.06 -5.46
C GLU A 6 2.18 -23.76 -5.90
N GLU A 7 2.05 -22.79 -4.99
CA GLU A 7 1.47 -21.48 -5.28
C GLU A 7 2.40 -20.64 -6.17
N VAL A 8 3.70 -20.72 -5.94
CA VAL A 8 4.70 -20.08 -6.81
C VAL A 8 4.65 -20.70 -8.20
N ASP A 9 4.64 -22.03 -8.31
CA ASP A 9 4.55 -22.71 -9.61
C ASP A 9 3.28 -22.33 -10.37
N LYS A 10 2.13 -22.28 -9.69
CA LYS A 10 0.88 -21.78 -10.27
C LYS A 10 1.01 -20.35 -10.79
N LEU A 11 1.61 -19.47 -10.00
CA LEU A 11 1.82 -18.06 -10.39
C LEU A 11 2.78 -17.94 -11.59
N LEU A 12 3.86 -18.71 -11.60
CA LEU A 12 4.81 -18.74 -12.72
C LEU A 12 4.13 -19.23 -14.00
N ASN A 13 3.29 -20.26 -13.93
CA ASN A 13 2.56 -20.74 -15.10
C ASN A 13 1.73 -19.63 -15.76
N PHE A 14 1.12 -18.72 -14.99
CA PHE A 14 0.39 -17.59 -15.57
C PHE A 14 1.27 -16.64 -16.38
N PHE A 15 2.53 -16.43 -16.00
CA PHE A 15 3.44 -15.52 -16.69
C PHE A 15 4.20 -16.19 -17.84
N PHE A 16 4.46 -17.49 -17.76
CA PHE A 16 5.25 -18.22 -18.75
C PHE A 16 4.41 -18.99 -19.78
N ASP A 17 3.10 -19.05 -19.59
CA ASP A 17 2.17 -19.56 -20.60
C ASP A 17 2.07 -18.58 -21.78
N GLU A 18 2.35 -19.06 -22.99
CA GLU A 18 2.26 -18.26 -24.23
C GLU A 18 0.85 -17.69 -24.47
N ALA A 19 -0.19 -18.34 -23.96
CA ALA A 19 -1.57 -17.84 -24.04
C ALA A 19 -1.76 -16.52 -23.26
N SER A 20 -0.95 -16.25 -22.24
CA SER A 20 -0.99 -15.00 -21.45
C SER A 20 -0.78 -13.73 -22.27
N GLU A 21 -0.02 -13.84 -23.34
CA GLU A 21 0.31 -12.71 -24.21
C GLU A 21 -0.81 -12.36 -25.22
N SER A 22 -1.70 -13.34 -25.46
CA SER A 22 -2.80 -13.25 -26.43
C SER A 22 -4.14 -12.91 -25.78
N GLN A 23 -4.27 -13.10 -24.46
CA GLN A 23 -5.45 -12.70 -23.70
C GLN A 23 -5.40 -11.22 -23.29
N THR A 24 -6.56 -10.65 -22.93
CA THR A 24 -6.64 -9.29 -22.41
C THR A 24 -6.14 -9.22 -20.97
N PHE A 25 -5.70 -8.04 -20.51
CA PHE A 25 -5.32 -7.86 -19.10
C PHE A 25 -6.49 -8.18 -18.17
N GLU A 26 -7.72 -7.76 -18.49
CA GLU A 26 -8.90 -8.09 -17.68
C GLU A 26 -9.08 -9.60 -17.50
N HIS A 27 -8.89 -10.39 -18.57
CA HIS A 27 -9.01 -11.84 -18.49
C HIS A 27 -7.90 -12.43 -17.61
N PHE A 28 -6.66 -12.01 -17.82
CA PHE A 28 -5.52 -12.43 -17.01
C PHE A 28 -5.73 -12.13 -15.52
N LEU A 29 -6.11 -10.89 -15.19
CA LEU A 29 -6.38 -10.46 -13.81
C LEU A 29 -7.51 -11.27 -13.18
N SER A 30 -8.58 -11.54 -13.94
CA SER A 30 -9.67 -12.38 -13.46
C SER A 30 -9.21 -13.80 -13.13
N GLN A 31 -8.36 -14.40 -13.96
CA GLN A 31 -7.86 -15.75 -13.71
C GLN A 31 -6.98 -15.79 -12.45
N VAL A 32 -6.06 -14.84 -12.30
CA VAL A 32 -5.18 -14.78 -11.12
C VAL A 32 -5.98 -14.52 -9.84
N THR A 33 -6.95 -13.61 -9.85
CA THR A 33 -7.77 -13.31 -8.67
C THR A 33 -8.73 -14.43 -8.28
N GLN A 34 -9.12 -15.30 -9.22
CA GLN A 34 -9.86 -16.53 -8.92
C GLN A 34 -8.97 -17.58 -8.23
N CYS A 35 -7.68 -17.66 -8.59
CA CYS A 35 -6.75 -18.58 -7.97
C CYS A 35 -6.21 -18.09 -6.62
N PHE A 36 -6.01 -16.78 -6.47
CA PHE A 36 -5.44 -16.17 -5.27
C PHE A 36 -6.43 -15.22 -4.60
N PRO A 37 -6.95 -15.55 -3.40
CA PRO A 37 -7.89 -14.69 -2.70
C PRO A 37 -7.22 -13.40 -2.22
N LYS A 38 -8.01 -12.35 -1.98
CA LYS A 38 -7.51 -11.00 -1.61
C LYS A 38 -6.50 -10.99 -0.43
N ALA A 39 -6.66 -11.91 0.53
CA ALA A 39 -5.73 -12.07 1.66
C ALA A 39 -4.28 -12.44 1.25
N TYR A 40 -4.10 -12.95 0.03
CA TYR A 40 -2.80 -13.36 -0.52
C TYR A 40 -2.15 -12.23 -1.33
N ASN A 41 -2.83 -11.11 -1.60
CA ASN A 41 -2.33 -10.03 -2.45
C ASN A 41 -0.94 -9.55 -2.07
N TYR A 42 -0.65 -9.42 -0.77
CA TYR A 42 0.68 -9.03 -0.31
C TYR A 42 1.73 -10.10 -0.65
N LYS A 43 1.44 -11.39 -0.41
CA LYS A 43 2.37 -12.49 -0.69
C LYS A 43 2.63 -12.64 -2.19
N VAL A 44 1.57 -12.57 -2.99
CA VAL A 44 1.63 -12.58 -4.46
C VAL A 44 2.44 -11.38 -4.95
N GLY A 45 2.16 -10.19 -4.43
CA GLY A 45 2.89 -8.99 -4.79
C GLY A 45 4.38 -9.04 -4.44
N VAL A 46 4.75 -9.60 -3.28
CA VAL A 46 6.16 -9.82 -2.91
C VAL A 46 6.82 -10.80 -3.88
N CYS A 47 6.14 -11.87 -4.29
CA CYS A 47 6.67 -12.80 -5.29
C CYS A 47 6.92 -12.08 -6.63
N ILE A 48 5.92 -11.38 -7.15
CA ILE A 48 6.02 -10.63 -8.42
C ILE A 48 7.12 -9.57 -8.36
N TYR A 49 7.21 -8.83 -7.26
CA TYR A 49 8.28 -7.87 -7.03
C TYR A 49 9.66 -8.53 -7.16
N ASN A 50 9.88 -9.70 -6.55
CA ASN A 50 11.14 -10.42 -6.66
C ASN A 50 11.40 -10.93 -8.09
N LEU A 51 10.37 -11.41 -8.80
CA LEU A 51 10.50 -11.83 -10.19
C LEU A 51 10.96 -10.67 -11.10
N LEU A 52 10.42 -9.46 -10.88
CA LEU A 52 10.84 -8.24 -11.57
C LEU A 52 12.22 -7.78 -11.12
N TYR A 53 12.49 -7.79 -9.81
CA TYR A 53 13.76 -7.30 -9.24
C TYR A 53 14.96 -8.11 -9.70
N HIS A 54 14.81 -9.43 -9.77
CA HIS A 54 15.84 -10.34 -10.27
C HIS A 54 15.79 -10.52 -11.80
N ASN A 55 14.96 -9.76 -12.52
CA ASN A 55 14.83 -9.79 -13.96
C ASN A 55 14.52 -11.20 -14.52
N ILE A 56 13.71 -11.97 -13.80
CA ILE A 56 13.22 -13.30 -14.22
C ILE A 56 12.17 -13.14 -15.33
N LEU A 57 11.35 -12.08 -15.26
CA LEU A 57 10.40 -11.72 -16.32
C LEU A 57 11.11 -10.91 -17.41
N THR A 58 11.77 -11.62 -18.33
CA THR A 58 12.60 -11.00 -19.38
C THR A 58 11.80 -10.40 -20.52
N MET A 59 10.56 -10.86 -20.73
CA MET A 59 9.72 -10.38 -21.83
C MET A 59 8.94 -9.12 -21.43
N PRO A 60 8.87 -8.07 -22.29
CA PRO A 60 8.09 -6.86 -21.99
C PRO A 60 6.62 -7.15 -21.66
N ALA A 61 5.99 -8.10 -22.37
CA ALA A 61 4.61 -8.50 -22.14
C ALA A 61 4.39 -9.06 -20.73
N GLN A 62 5.31 -9.91 -20.24
CA GLN A 62 5.28 -10.45 -18.88
C GLN A 62 5.45 -9.35 -17.84
N ARG A 63 6.36 -8.40 -18.07
CA ARG A 63 6.60 -7.29 -17.13
C ARG A 63 5.38 -6.40 -16.98
N ILE A 64 4.71 -6.04 -18.07
CA ILE A 64 3.50 -5.22 -17.98
C ILE A 64 2.33 -5.97 -17.35
N LEU A 65 2.18 -7.27 -17.60
CA LEU A 65 1.22 -8.11 -16.87
C LEU A 65 1.48 -8.07 -15.36
N ALA A 66 2.74 -8.29 -14.97
CA ALA A 66 3.16 -8.28 -13.57
C ALA A 66 2.91 -6.93 -12.88
N LEU A 67 3.30 -5.83 -13.53
CA LEU A 67 3.11 -4.48 -13.01
C LEU A 67 1.62 -4.08 -12.96
N THR A 68 0.83 -4.52 -13.93
CA THR A 68 -0.63 -4.35 -13.92
C THR A 68 -1.23 -5.05 -12.72
N LEU A 69 -0.86 -6.31 -12.48
CA LEU A 69 -1.35 -7.08 -11.35
C LEU A 69 -0.95 -6.45 -10.00
N LEU A 70 0.28 -5.96 -9.86
CA LEU A 70 0.74 -5.24 -8.66
C LEU A 70 -0.09 -3.98 -8.36
N ASN A 71 -0.55 -3.28 -9.40
CA ASN A 71 -1.43 -2.13 -9.24
C ASN A 71 -2.87 -2.56 -8.89
N GLU A 72 -3.42 -3.51 -9.67
CA GLU A 72 -4.84 -3.88 -9.62
C GLU A 72 -5.21 -4.66 -8.35
N MET A 73 -4.28 -5.38 -7.72
CA MET A 73 -4.51 -6.05 -6.42
C MET A 73 -4.88 -5.09 -5.29
N TYR A 74 -4.54 -3.80 -5.41
CA TYR A 74 -4.85 -2.75 -4.44
C TYR A 74 -5.79 -1.70 -5.02
N ARG A 75 -6.49 -2.02 -6.11
CA ARG A 75 -7.44 -1.12 -6.75
C ARG A 75 -8.57 -0.75 -5.79
N GLY A 76 -8.88 0.54 -5.73
CA GLY A 76 -9.89 1.10 -4.84
C GLY A 76 -9.38 1.47 -3.44
N GLU A 77 -8.16 1.08 -3.09
CA GLU A 77 -7.47 1.60 -1.90
C GLU A 77 -6.75 2.92 -2.25
N PRO A 78 -6.57 3.83 -1.28
CA PRO A 78 -5.67 4.97 -1.43
C PRO A 78 -4.29 4.52 -1.92
N PHE A 79 -3.67 5.30 -2.81
CA PHE A 79 -2.38 4.95 -3.42
C PHE A 79 -1.28 4.62 -2.39
N ILE A 80 -1.30 5.31 -1.24
CA ILE A 80 -0.35 5.11 -0.13
C ILE A 80 -0.49 3.74 0.55
N ASN A 81 -1.63 3.07 0.40
CA ASN A 81 -1.88 1.74 0.97
C ASN A 81 -1.35 0.62 0.07
N ASN A 82 -0.99 0.89 -1.18
CA ASN A 82 -0.32 -0.09 -2.02
C ASN A 82 1.18 -0.11 -1.67
N PRO A 83 1.72 -1.20 -1.06
CA PRO A 83 3.11 -1.27 -0.65
C PRO A 83 4.09 -1.29 -1.83
N PHE A 84 3.61 -1.56 -3.05
CA PHE A 84 4.40 -1.62 -4.28
C PHE A 84 4.31 -0.33 -5.11
N SER A 85 3.47 0.63 -4.72
CA SER A 85 3.24 1.91 -5.42
C SER A 85 4.53 2.67 -5.73
N CYS A 86 5.40 2.82 -4.72
CA CYS A 86 6.70 3.48 -4.84
C CYS A 86 7.61 2.80 -5.87
N PHE A 87 7.55 1.47 -5.97
CA PHE A 87 8.34 0.72 -6.93
C PHE A 87 7.85 0.99 -8.35
N ILE A 88 6.53 0.91 -8.59
CA ILE A 88 5.92 1.17 -9.90
C ILE A 88 6.22 2.61 -10.36
N VAL A 89 6.05 3.61 -9.49
CA VAL A 89 6.37 5.02 -9.81
C VAL A 89 7.86 5.20 -10.12
N GLY A 90 8.74 4.53 -9.36
CA GLY A 90 10.18 4.57 -9.59
C GLY A 90 10.59 4.05 -10.98
N LEU A 91 9.85 3.09 -11.54
CA LEU A 91 10.08 2.57 -12.90
C LEU A 91 9.69 3.56 -14.00
N CYS A 92 8.71 4.43 -13.73
CA CYS A 92 8.27 5.43 -14.70
C CYS A 92 9.11 6.73 -14.66
N GLN A 93 9.88 6.94 -13.59
CA GLN A 93 10.73 8.13 -13.44
C GLN A 93 11.96 8.06 -14.36
N SER A 94 12.32 9.20 -14.94
CA SER A 94 13.59 9.35 -15.66
C SER A 94 14.77 9.21 -14.72
N ASP A 95 15.88 8.69 -15.23
CA ASP A 95 17.08 8.33 -14.46
C ASP A 95 17.58 9.47 -13.57
N SER A 96 17.51 10.70 -14.05
CA SER A 96 17.92 11.91 -13.33
C SER A 96 17.04 12.28 -12.13
N SER A 97 15.82 11.74 -12.05
CA SER A 97 14.82 12.07 -11.01
C SER A 97 14.60 10.95 -9.99
N ARG A 98 15.22 9.78 -10.18
CA ARG A 98 15.01 8.58 -9.36
C ARG A 98 15.59 8.77 -7.96
N LYS A 99 14.72 8.86 -6.95
CA LYS A 99 15.09 8.94 -5.52
C LYS A 99 15.34 7.57 -4.87
N LYS A 100 14.91 6.47 -5.51
CA LYS A 100 15.05 5.10 -5.00
C LYS A 100 15.72 4.22 -6.07
N PRO A 101 16.56 3.25 -5.67
CA PRO A 101 17.23 2.37 -6.60
C PRO A 101 16.20 1.44 -7.27
N VAL A 102 16.02 1.62 -8.57
CA VAL A 102 15.43 0.59 -9.43
C VAL A 102 16.51 -0.48 -9.62
N PRO A 103 16.16 -1.79 -9.61
CA PRO A 103 17.09 -2.86 -9.89
C PRO A 103 17.85 -2.57 -11.20
N PRO A 104 19.20 -2.57 -11.20
CA PRO A 104 20.01 -2.08 -12.32
C PRO A 104 19.81 -2.89 -13.60
N ASN A 105 19.36 -4.13 -13.48
CA ASN A 105 19.16 -5.05 -14.60
C ASN A 105 17.75 -5.01 -15.20
N LEU A 106 16.80 -4.34 -14.54
CA LEU A 106 15.42 -4.25 -15.02
C LEU A 106 15.30 -3.07 -15.99
N LYS A 107 15.26 -3.38 -17.29
CA LYS A 107 15.09 -2.40 -18.36
C LYS A 107 13.63 -2.37 -18.80
N ILE A 108 12.95 -1.27 -18.48
CA ILE A 108 11.57 -1.00 -18.91
C ILE A 108 11.62 -0.13 -20.17
N SER A 109 10.99 -0.59 -21.25
CA SER A 109 10.91 0.14 -22.52
C SER A 109 10.01 1.38 -22.41
N ASP A 110 10.07 2.26 -23.40
CA ASP A 110 9.20 3.45 -23.44
C ASP A 110 7.72 3.11 -23.62
N SER A 111 7.39 2.05 -24.37
CA SER A 111 6.01 1.56 -24.50
C SER A 111 5.46 1.03 -23.17
N GLU A 112 6.29 0.33 -22.40
CA GLU A 112 5.93 -0.12 -21.04
C GLU A 112 5.72 1.08 -20.11
N LYS A 113 6.64 2.06 -20.09
CA LYS A 113 6.51 3.28 -19.28
C LYS A 113 5.27 4.09 -19.64
N TYR A 114 4.96 4.22 -20.92
CA TYR A 114 3.73 4.87 -21.39
C TYR A 114 2.51 4.17 -20.79
N PHE A 115 2.41 2.84 -20.94
CA PHE A 115 1.30 2.08 -20.38
C PHE A 115 1.18 2.26 -18.87
N LEU A 116 2.30 2.19 -18.13
CA LEU A 116 2.31 2.38 -16.68
C LEU A 116 1.88 3.79 -16.27
N SER A 117 2.26 4.82 -17.03
CA SER A 117 1.83 6.20 -16.77
C SER A 117 0.31 6.33 -16.83
N HIS A 118 -0.33 5.68 -17.81
CA HIS A 118 -1.77 5.65 -17.94
C HIS A 118 -2.44 4.76 -16.87
N LEU A 119 -1.82 3.64 -16.52
CA LEU A 119 -2.29 2.76 -15.44
C LEU A 119 -2.38 3.50 -14.10
N LEU A 120 -1.45 4.41 -13.83
CA LEU A 120 -1.37 5.16 -12.58
C LEU A 120 -2.25 6.42 -12.55
N VAL A 121 -2.36 7.15 -13.67
CA VAL A 121 -2.93 8.51 -13.69
C VAL A 121 -4.23 8.59 -14.50
N SER A 122 -4.44 7.72 -15.49
CA SER A 122 -5.53 7.88 -16.44
C SER A 122 -6.85 7.30 -15.94
N SER A 123 -7.94 8.05 -16.16
CA SER A 123 -9.31 7.56 -15.99
C SER A 123 -9.70 6.47 -17.02
N GLN A 124 -8.94 6.32 -18.11
CA GLN A 124 -9.22 5.38 -19.21
C GLN A 124 -8.57 3.99 -19.01
N VAL A 125 -8.02 3.71 -17.83
CA VAL A 125 -7.37 2.41 -17.52
C VAL A 125 -8.23 1.20 -17.92
N LYS A 126 -9.56 1.28 -17.73
CA LYS A 126 -10.48 0.19 -18.10
C LYS A 126 -10.47 -0.16 -19.59
N GLU A 127 -10.32 0.83 -20.47
CA GLU A 127 -10.24 0.56 -21.91
C GLU A 127 -8.89 -0.04 -22.31
N MET A 128 -7.83 0.32 -21.58
CA MET A 128 -6.50 -0.23 -21.79
C MET A 128 -6.39 -1.68 -21.30
N LEU A 129 -7.08 -2.03 -20.21
CA LEU A 129 -7.10 -3.41 -19.70
C LEU A 129 -7.83 -4.39 -20.65
N LYS A 130 -8.67 -3.88 -21.56
CA LYS A 130 -9.29 -4.67 -22.63
C LYS A 130 -8.35 -4.98 -23.79
N LYS A 131 -7.16 -4.40 -23.82
CA LYS A 131 -6.12 -4.70 -24.83
C LYS A 131 -5.30 -5.90 -24.40
N THR A 132 -4.53 -6.47 -25.34
CA THR A 132 -3.58 -7.53 -25.04
C THR A 132 -2.20 -6.94 -24.68
N PRO A 133 -1.38 -7.63 -23.89
CA PRO A 133 -0.01 -7.21 -23.59
C PRO A 133 0.82 -7.01 -24.85
N THR A 134 0.71 -7.93 -25.81
CA THR A 134 1.40 -7.86 -27.12
C THR A 134 1.00 -6.63 -27.92
N PHE A 135 -0.27 -6.24 -27.89
CA PHE A 135 -0.74 -5.02 -28.53
C PHE A 135 -0.06 -3.79 -27.91
N ILE A 136 -0.01 -3.70 -26.58
CA ILE A 136 0.64 -2.58 -25.88
C ILE A 136 2.14 -2.51 -26.22
N VAL A 137 2.85 -3.64 -26.16
CA VAL A 137 4.32 -3.63 -26.40
C VAL A 137 4.66 -3.20 -27.82
N LYS A 138 3.87 -3.61 -28.82
CA LYS A 138 4.10 -3.35 -30.25
C LYS A 138 3.55 -2.00 -30.72
N THR A 139 2.66 -1.38 -29.94
CA THR A 139 2.06 -0.10 -30.32
C THR A 139 3.00 1.03 -29.93
N GLU A 140 3.36 1.86 -30.90
CA GLU A 140 4.06 3.11 -30.65
C GLU A 140 3.06 4.13 -30.10
N PHE A 141 3.13 4.38 -28.81
CA PHE A 141 2.28 5.35 -28.15
C PHE A 141 2.94 6.73 -28.14
N GLY A 142 2.09 7.78 -28.10
CA GLY A 142 2.51 9.19 -28.08
C GLY A 142 3.22 9.60 -26.78
N PRO A 143 3.33 10.92 -26.47
CA PRO A 143 4.07 11.39 -25.30
C PRO A 143 3.52 10.77 -24.01
N MET A 144 4.41 10.40 -23.08
CA MET A 144 4.06 9.85 -21.76
C MET A 144 3.11 10.80 -21.02
N ALA A 145 2.14 10.25 -20.26
CA ALA A 145 1.35 11.06 -19.36
C ALA A 145 2.28 11.70 -18.31
N ASP A 146 2.07 12.99 -18.01
CA ASP A 146 2.87 13.72 -17.03
C ASP A 146 2.63 13.13 -15.64
N ILE A 147 3.46 12.15 -15.26
CA ILE A 147 3.50 11.59 -13.92
C ILE A 147 4.14 12.66 -13.05
N LYS A 148 3.33 13.62 -12.64
CA LYS A 148 3.67 14.44 -11.49
C LYS A 148 3.91 13.44 -10.35
N PRO A 149 5.09 13.43 -9.70
CA PRO A 149 5.24 12.67 -8.46
C PRO A 149 4.07 13.06 -7.59
N ALA A 150 3.38 12.13 -6.95
CA ALA A 150 2.20 12.41 -6.12
C ALA A 150 2.45 13.63 -5.21
N THR A 151 2.08 14.81 -5.71
CA THR A 151 2.06 16.11 -5.04
C THR A 151 0.62 16.60 -4.95
N SER A 152 -0.36 15.69 -5.07
CA SER A 152 -1.65 15.85 -4.38
C SER A 152 -1.47 15.54 -2.89
N THR A 153 -0.50 16.23 -2.29
CA THR A 153 -0.27 16.45 -0.86
C THR A 153 0.52 17.74 -0.93
N SER A 154 -0.13 18.81 -0.49
CA SER A 154 0.30 20.18 -0.75
C SER A 154 1.74 20.38 -0.28
N VAL A 155 2.44 21.38 -0.82
CA VAL A 155 3.77 21.75 -0.35
C VAL A 155 3.75 22.09 1.16
N GLU A 156 2.58 22.46 1.69
CA GLU A 156 2.30 22.58 3.13
C GLU A 156 2.45 21.24 3.88
N ASP A 157 1.91 20.14 3.35
CA ASP A 157 1.89 18.83 4.03
C ASP A 157 3.30 18.26 4.23
N TYR A 158 4.21 18.46 3.27
CA TYR A 158 5.62 18.06 3.42
C TYR A 158 6.39 18.90 4.44
N LYS A 159 6.02 20.18 4.60
CA LYS A 159 6.58 21.03 5.64
C LYS A 159 6.07 20.60 7.01
N GLU A 160 4.79 20.26 7.13
CA GLU A 160 4.20 19.73 8.37
C GLU A 160 4.75 18.36 8.74
N LEU A 161 4.85 17.42 7.81
CA LEU A 161 5.47 16.10 8.02
C LEU A 161 6.95 16.21 8.43
N ARG A 162 7.70 17.16 7.84
CA ARG A 162 9.10 17.40 8.20
C ARG A 162 9.24 18.12 9.54
N ALA A 163 8.31 19.02 9.87
CA ALA A 163 8.26 19.69 11.18
C ALA A 163 7.91 18.70 12.29
N ALA A 164 6.89 17.88 12.08
CA ALA A 164 6.48 16.81 13.00
C ALA A 164 7.58 15.76 13.18
N ALA A 165 8.25 15.33 12.10
CA ALA A 165 9.38 14.41 12.20
C ALA A 165 10.56 15.04 12.96
N LYS A 166 10.84 16.33 12.76
CA LYS A 166 11.87 17.06 13.53
C LYS A 166 11.50 17.16 15.01
N GLU A 167 10.24 17.41 15.34
CA GLU A 167 9.75 17.51 16.71
C GLU A 167 9.85 16.16 17.44
N ILE A 168 9.47 15.06 16.77
CA ILE A 168 9.60 13.69 17.30
C ILE A 168 11.07 13.29 17.49
N LEU A 169 11.95 13.69 16.56
CA LEU A 169 13.38 13.39 16.64
C LEU A 169 14.12 14.29 17.65
N SER A 170 13.65 15.53 17.89
CA SER A 170 14.27 16.45 18.85
C SER A 170 13.83 16.22 20.28
N ASN A 171 12.62 15.69 20.50
CA ASN A 171 12.09 15.35 21.81
C ASN A 171 11.63 13.88 21.82
N PRO A 172 12.51 12.93 22.18
CA PRO A 172 12.13 11.54 22.34
C PRO A 172 11.37 11.36 23.66
N SER A 173 10.17 11.92 23.77
CA SER A 173 9.23 11.54 24.82
C SER A 173 8.37 10.39 24.27
N PRO A 174 8.59 9.14 24.72
CA PRO A 174 7.86 7.99 24.18
C PRO A 174 6.35 8.12 24.43
N PRO A 175 5.49 7.63 23.51
CA PRO A 175 4.03 7.66 23.64
C PRO A 175 3.49 6.98 24.90
N ALA A 176 4.33 6.15 25.57
CA ALA A 176 4.00 5.48 26.82
C ALA A 176 3.73 6.42 28.02
N LEU A 177 4.03 7.73 27.91
CA LEU A 177 3.65 8.72 28.92
C LEU A 177 2.45 9.61 28.52
N GLN A 178 1.85 9.40 27.34
CA GLN A 178 0.69 10.20 26.91
C GLN A 178 -0.67 9.65 27.40
N THR A 179 -0.71 8.53 28.14
CA THR A 179 -1.98 7.92 28.58
C THR A 179 -2.33 8.10 30.06
N TYR A 180 -1.57 8.86 30.86
CA TYR A 180 -1.99 9.09 32.25
C TYR A 180 -1.64 10.48 32.78
N LYS A 181 -2.59 11.42 32.68
CA LYS A 181 -2.73 12.46 33.69
C LYS A 181 -3.71 11.92 34.73
N PRO A 182 -3.27 11.43 35.90
CA PRO A 182 -4.18 11.38 37.02
C PRO A 182 -4.54 12.82 37.31
N GLY A 183 -5.77 13.21 36.97
CA GLY A 183 -6.34 14.41 37.58
C GLY A 183 -6.24 14.26 39.10
N PRO A 184 -6.06 15.35 39.86
CA PRO A 184 -6.11 15.25 41.31
C PRO A 184 -7.43 14.57 41.66
N ILE A 185 -7.34 13.37 42.25
CA ILE A 185 -8.49 12.72 42.86
C ILE A 185 -8.96 13.71 43.92
N ARG A 186 -10.04 14.44 43.62
CA ARG A 186 -10.80 15.14 44.64
C ARG A 186 -11.40 14.03 45.48
N LEU A 187 -10.71 13.67 46.56
CA LEU A 187 -11.30 12.92 47.64
C LEU A 187 -12.56 13.70 48.03
N VAL A 188 -13.71 13.08 47.84
CA VAL A 188 -14.98 13.61 48.34
C VAL A 188 -14.76 13.81 49.84
N PRO A 189 -15.00 15.01 50.39
CA PRO A 189 -14.89 15.22 51.83
C PRO A 189 -15.69 14.13 52.53
N PRO A 190 -15.12 13.46 53.54
CA PRO A 190 -15.86 12.47 54.30
C PRO A 190 -17.13 13.14 54.81
N LEU A 191 -18.28 12.57 54.46
CA LEU A 191 -19.52 12.90 55.12
C LEU A 191 -19.25 12.60 56.60
N ALA A 192 -19.23 13.66 57.41
CA ALA A 192 -19.32 13.50 58.84
C ALA A 192 -20.60 12.71 59.07
N VAL A 193 -20.46 11.42 59.39
CA VAL A 193 -21.50 10.67 60.07
C VAL A 193 -21.70 11.46 61.35
N GLY A 194 -22.81 12.19 61.41
CA GLY A 194 -23.23 12.82 62.65
C GLY A 194 -23.30 11.72 63.68
N ASP A 195 -22.45 11.83 64.70
CA ASP A 195 -22.63 11.11 65.95
C ASP A 195 -24.08 11.38 66.40
N GLU A 196 -24.90 10.34 66.32
CA GLU A 196 -26.20 10.31 66.95
C GLU A 196 -25.98 10.38 68.46
N ASN A 197 -25.81 11.59 68.97
CA ASN A 197 -26.03 11.85 70.38
C ASN A 197 -27.53 12.05 70.59
N VAL A 198 -28.27 10.94 70.60
CA VAL A 198 -29.54 10.87 71.31
C VAL A 198 -29.30 10.06 72.58
N SER A 199 -28.76 10.77 73.56
CA SER A 199 -28.87 10.37 74.95
C SER A 199 -30.34 10.41 75.39
N ASN A 200 -30.69 9.43 76.22
CA ASN A 200 -31.86 9.30 77.08
C ASN A 200 -33.09 8.60 76.48
N TYR A 201 -33.44 7.42 77.00
CA TYR A 201 -34.37 7.35 78.14
C TYR A 201 -34.17 6.06 78.97
N SER A 202 -34.10 6.32 80.27
CA SER A 202 -34.22 5.53 81.49
C SER A 202 -35.17 4.31 81.53
N HIS A 203 -34.71 3.28 82.25
CA HIS A 203 -35.39 2.54 83.36
C HIS A 203 -36.53 1.52 83.11
N VAL A 204 -36.43 0.40 83.88
CA VAL A 204 -37.40 -0.66 84.33
C VAL A 204 -37.96 -1.65 83.26
N THR A 205 -38.19 -2.96 83.49
CA THR A 205 -38.30 -3.87 84.66
C THR A 205 -38.11 -5.34 84.20
N LEU A 206 -37.79 -6.24 85.13
CA LEU A 206 -38.21 -7.66 85.10
C LEU A 206 -39.72 -7.80 85.32
#